data_AF-A0A0Q4F0Q5-F1
#
_entry.id   AF-A0A0Q4F0Q5-F1
#
_cell.length_a   1.000
_cell.length_b   1.000
_cell.length_c   1.000
_cell.angle_alpha   90.00
_cell.angle_beta   90.00
_cell.angle_gamma   90.00
#
_symmetry.space_group_name_H-M   'P 1'
#
loop_
_entity.id
_entity.type
_entity.pdbx_description
1 polymer ?
#
loop_
_entity_poly.entity_id
_entity_poly.type
_entity_poly.pdbx_seq_one_letter_code
_entity_poly.pdbx_strand_id
1 'polypeptide(L)'
;MTKPFEMEMFLSGALTGSQITQRRHLRQARIMQAAIQQQWQRENPWTWQCKHVRWFLAHYLKDRSEATRYYYQLTAILIWQRMGKPALRITM
;
A
#
# COMPACT_ATOMS: atom_id res chain seq x y z
N MET A 1 -13.93 -11.12 13.37
CA MET A 1 -13.56 -9.73 13.74
C MET A 1 -14.65 -8.80 13.25
N THR A 2 -15.11 -7.87 14.08
CA THR A 2 -16.36 -7.12 13.89
C THR A 2 -16.20 -5.73 13.25
N LYS A 3 -15.00 -5.34 12.79
CA LYS A 3 -14.84 -4.13 11.97
C LYS A 3 -13.63 -4.26 11.03
N PRO A 4 -13.78 -3.99 9.72
CA PRO A 4 -12.66 -3.93 8.78
C PRO A 4 -11.66 -2.84 9.16
N PHE A 5 -10.38 -3.04 8.85
CA PHE A 5 -9.36 -2.02 9.06
C PHE A 5 -9.59 -0.82 8.13
N GLU A 6 -9.74 0.37 8.72
CA GLU A 6 -10.03 1.60 7.99
C GLU A 6 -8.76 2.25 7.43
N MET A 7 -8.44 1.93 6.18
CA MET A 7 -7.27 2.48 5.47
C MET A 7 -7.25 4.01 5.39
N GLU A 8 -8.42 4.64 5.37
CA GLU A 8 -8.55 6.10 5.28
C GLU A 8 -8.08 6.77 6.58
N MET A 9 -8.52 6.26 7.73
CA MET A 9 -8.05 6.72 9.03
C MET A 9 -6.53 6.47 9.18
N PHE A 10 -6.02 5.34 8.71
CA PHE A 10 -4.60 5.03 8.76
C PHE A 10 -3.73 6.03 7.96
N LEU A 11 -4.16 6.37 6.74
CA LEU A 11 -3.44 7.29 5.86
C LEU A 11 -3.75 8.77 6.14
N SER A 12 -4.72 9.07 7.01
CA SER A 12 -4.98 10.44 7.45
C SER A 12 -3.71 11.07 8.01
N GLY A 13 -3.40 12.29 7.57
CA GLY A 13 -2.18 13.01 7.93
C GLY A 13 -0.90 12.61 7.17
N ALA A 14 -0.85 11.45 6.49
CA ALA A 14 0.26 11.09 5.59
C ALA A 14 0.00 11.48 4.13
N LEU A 15 -1.26 11.61 3.74
CA LEU A 15 -1.63 12.05 2.40
C LEU A 15 -1.50 13.58 2.29
N THR A 16 -0.68 14.02 1.34
CA THR A 16 -0.49 15.44 1.00
C THR A 16 -0.91 15.71 -0.46
N GLY A 17 -1.00 16.98 -0.84
CA GLY A 17 -1.36 17.39 -2.20
C GLY A 17 -2.86 17.39 -2.48
N SER A 18 -3.23 17.36 -3.76
CA SER A 18 -4.62 17.53 -4.20
C SER A 18 -5.54 16.37 -3.81
N GLN A 19 -6.83 16.66 -3.61
CA GLN A 19 -7.84 15.64 -3.26
C GLN A 19 -7.87 14.48 -4.27
N ILE A 20 -7.63 14.75 -5.56
CA ILE A 20 -7.57 13.72 -6.61
C ILE A 20 -6.42 12.75 -6.35
N THR A 21 -5.23 13.27 -6.04
CA THR A 21 -4.05 12.45 -5.73
C THR A 21 -4.24 11.66 -4.44
N GLN A 22 -4.81 12.28 -3.39
CA GLN A 22 -5.12 11.59 -2.14
C GLN A 22 -6.09 10.42 -2.35
N ARG A 23 -7.18 10.63 -3.11
CA ARG A 23 -8.16 9.58 -3.46
C ARG A 23 -7.51 8.43 -4.24
N ARG A 24 -6.56 8.73 -5.14
CA ARG A 24 -5.81 7.70 -5.87
C ARG A 24 -5.03 6.81 -4.90
N HIS A 25 -4.24 7.41 -4.01
CA HIS A 25 -3.47 6.66 -3.02
C HIS A 25 -4.36 5.82 -2.11
N LEU A 26 -5.49 6.38 -1.66
CA LEU A 26 -6.44 5.64 -0.82
C LEU A 26 -7.01 4.42 -1.55
N ARG A 27 -7.41 4.57 -2.82
CA ARG A 27 -7.90 3.44 -3.64
C ARG A 27 -6.83 2.38 -3.82
N GLN A 28 -5.59 2.78 -4.12
CA GLN A 28 -4.47 1.85 -4.31
C GLN A 28 -4.12 1.13 -3.00
N ALA A 29 -4.11 1.83 -1.87
CA ALA A 29 -3.83 1.25 -0.56
C ALA A 29 -4.89 0.20 -0.16
N ARG A 30 -6.17 0.45 -0.44
CA ARG A 30 -7.25 -0.54 -0.24
C ARG A 30 -7.04 -1.80 -1.08
N ILE A 31 -6.57 -1.65 -2.33
CA ILE A 31 -6.24 -2.81 -3.19
C ILE A 31 -5.04 -3.58 -2.64
N MET A 32 -4.00 -2.88 -2.18
CA MET A 32 -2.85 -3.49 -1.50
C MET A 32 -3.29 -4.29 -0.28
N GLN A 33 -4.16 -3.71 0.56
CA GLN A 33 -4.72 -4.36 1.74
C GLN A 33 -5.48 -5.63 1.39
N ALA A 34 -6.40 -5.58 0.42
CA ALA A 34 -7.17 -6.74 0.02
C ALA A 34 -6.27 -7.88 -0.50
N ALA A 35 -5.30 -7.56 -1.36
CA ALA A 35 -4.38 -8.54 -1.92
C ALA A 35 -3.45 -9.16 -0.86
N ILE A 36 -2.92 -8.35 0.05
CA ILE A 36 -2.05 -8.83 1.14
C ILE A 36 -2.86 -9.62 2.18
N GLN A 37 -4.08 -9.19 2.48
CA GLN A 37 -4.99 -9.94 3.35
C GLN A 37 -5.30 -11.32 2.75
N GLN A 38 -5.62 -11.38 1.45
CA GLN A 38 -5.91 -12.64 0.78
C GLN A 38 -4.73 -13.61 0.82
N GLN A 39 -3.51 -13.12 0.60
CA GLN A 39 -2.32 -13.96 0.50
C GLN A 39 -1.70 -14.36 1.85
N TRP A 40 -1.75 -13.51 2.89
CA TRP A 40 -1.09 -13.78 4.18
C TRP A 40 -1.97 -13.59 5.42
N GLN A 41 -3.27 -13.29 5.26
CA GLN A 41 -4.17 -12.99 6.37
C GLN A 41 -3.68 -11.80 7.23
N ARG A 42 -3.07 -10.79 6.57
CA ARG A 42 -2.57 -9.55 7.20
C ARG A 42 -3.33 -8.32 6.75
N GLU A 43 -4.44 -8.05 7.42
CA GLU A 43 -5.34 -6.94 7.08
C GLU A 43 -4.76 -5.61 7.51
N ASN A 44 -4.15 -5.58 8.71
CA ASN A 44 -3.61 -4.38 9.32
C ASN A 44 -2.23 -4.04 8.72
N PRO A 45 -2.06 -2.89 8.04
CA PRO A 45 -0.79 -2.44 7.47
C PRO A 45 0.36 -2.36 8.47
N TRP A 46 0.10 -2.08 9.75
CA TRP A 46 1.13 -2.08 10.80
C TRP A 46 1.88 -3.42 10.91
N THR A 47 1.24 -4.52 10.51
CA THR A 47 1.82 -5.88 10.53
C THR A 47 2.59 -6.23 9.26
N TRP A 48 2.60 -5.36 8.25
CA TRP A 48 3.26 -5.65 6.98
C TRP A 48 4.78 -5.67 7.10
N GLN A 49 5.37 -6.62 6.37
CA GLN A 49 6.81 -6.79 6.24
C GLN A 49 7.22 -6.50 4.79
N CYS A 50 8.52 -6.24 4.56
CA CYS A 50 9.04 -5.92 3.22
C CYS A 50 8.63 -6.98 2.18
N LYS A 51 8.58 -8.25 2.58
CA LYS A 51 8.18 -9.36 1.70
C LYS A 51 6.74 -9.24 1.18
N HIS A 52 5.81 -8.72 1.99
CA HIS A 52 4.40 -8.56 1.56
C HIS A 52 4.30 -7.48 0.50
N VAL A 53 4.96 -6.34 0.74
CA VAL A 53 4.97 -5.20 -0.20
C VAL A 53 5.72 -5.55 -1.48
N ARG A 54 6.87 -6.24 -1.38
CA ARG A 54 7.62 -6.71 -2.55
C ARG A 54 6.82 -7.68 -3.39
N TRP A 55 6.17 -8.67 -2.76
CA TRP A 55 5.32 -9.58 -3.50
C TRP A 55 4.15 -8.86 -4.19
N PHE A 56 3.55 -7.87 -3.55
CA PHE A 56 2.48 -7.11 -4.19
C PHE A 56 3.00 -6.39 -5.45
N LEU A 57 4.14 -5.70 -5.34
CA LEU A 57 4.71 -4.93 -6.44
C LEU A 57 5.26 -5.81 -7.58
N ALA A 58 5.87 -6.95 -7.25
CA ALA A 58 6.55 -7.82 -8.21
C ALA A 58 5.65 -8.92 -8.78
N HIS A 59 4.74 -9.49 -7.98
CA HIS A 59 3.90 -10.62 -8.37
C HIS A 59 2.46 -10.21 -8.65
N TYR A 60 1.82 -9.46 -7.73
CA TYR A 60 0.41 -9.07 -7.92
C TYR A 60 0.22 -8.07 -9.07
N LEU A 61 1.20 -7.19 -9.29
CA LEU A 61 1.17 -6.21 -10.38
C LEU A 61 1.96 -6.61 -11.64
N LYS A 62 2.39 -7.87 -11.76
CA LYS A 62 3.30 -8.31 -12.83
C LYS A 62 2.80 -7.98 -14.24
N ASP A 63 1.49 -8.09 -14.47
CA ASP A 63 0.84 -7.88 -15.77
C ASP A 63 0.27 -6.46 -15.93
N ARG A 64 0.61 -5.53 -15.02
CA ARG A 64 0.14 -4.14 -15.08
C ARG A 64 1.18 -3.27 -15.77
N SER A 65 0.69 -2.23 -16.45
CA SER A 65 1.56 -1.24 -17.10
C SER A 65 2.54 -0.60 -16.12
N GLU A 66 3.70 -0.18 -16.62
CA GLU A 66 4.71 0.51 -15.82
C GLU A 66 4.15 1.74 -15.10
N ALA A 67 3.33 2.53 -15.79
CA ALA A 67 2.63 3.67 -15.19
C ALA A 67 1.75 3.25 -13.99
N THR A 68 1.04 2.13 -14.09
CA THR A 68 0.24 1.61 -12.97
C THR A 68 1.14 1.17 -11.82
N ARG A 69 2.20 0.41 -12.12
CA ARG A 69 3.18 -0.06 -11.14
C ARG A 69 3.84 1.10 -10.40
N TYR A 70 4.21 2.15 -11.12
CA TYR A 70 4.78 3.39 -10.58
C TYR A 70 3.88 4.03 -9.52
N TYR A 71 2.60 4.23 -9.81
CA TYR A 71 1.68 4.82 -8.81
C TYR A 71 1.47 3.93 -7.58
N TYR A 72 1.52 2.61 -7.74
CA TYR A 72 1.49 1.70 -6.59
C TYR A 72 2.78 1.75 -5.77
N GLN A 73 3.95 1.95 -6.39
CA GLN A 73 5.20 2.18 -5.66
C GLN A 73 5.13 3.46 -4.82
N LEU A 74 4.61 4.56 -5.37
CA LEU A 74 4.39 5.79 -4.60
C LEU A 74 3.47 5.56 -3.41
N THR A 75 2.38 4.82 -3.60
CA THR A 75 1.46 4.46 -2.50
C THR A 75 2.15 3.58 -1.46
N ALA A 76 2.99 2.63 -1.87
CA ALA A 76 3.75 1.78 -0.97
C ALA A 76 4.73 2.59 -0.11
N ILE A 77 5.38 3.60 -0.68
CA ILE A 77 6.28 4.51 0.05
C ILE A 77 5.50 5.27 1.12
N LEU A 78 4.32 5.82 0.80
CA LEU A 78 3.49 6.54 1.77
C LEU A 78 3.07 5.65 2.95
N ILE A 79 2.64 4.42 2.67
CA ILE A 79 2.30 3.44 3.71
C ILE A 79 3.53 3.14 4.58
N TRP A 80 4.69 2.94 3.96
CA TRP A 80 5.92 2.60 4.67
C TRP A 80 6.43 3.74 5.56
N GLN A 81 6.35 4.98 5.07
CA GLN A 81 6.62 6.20 5.83
C GLN A 81 5.66 6.35 7.00
N ARG A 82 4.36 6.15 6.77
CA ARG A 82 3.34 6.19 7.83
C ARG A 82 3.61 5.17 8.94
N MET A 83 4.18 4.02 8.58
CA MET A 83 4.57 2.96 9.52
C MET A 83 5.85 3.25 10.30
N GLY A 84 6.55 4.35 10.01
CA GLY A 84 7.83 4.70 10.65
C GLY A 84 8.95 3.71 10.34
N LYS A 85 8.87 2.99 9.22
CA LYS A 85 9.88 1.98 8.84
C LYS A 85 11.01 2.62 8.02
N PRO A 86 12.24 2.10 8.10
CA PRO A 86 13.36 2.59 7.29
C PRO A 86 13.04 2.46 5.81
N ALA A 87 13.68 3.28 4.97
CA ALA A 87 13.38 3.41 3.54
C ALA A 87 13.11 2.06 2.87
N LEU A 88 11.94 1.96 2.23
CA LEU A 88 11.54 0.77 1.50
C LEU A 88 12.48 0.59 0.31
N ARG A 89 13.44 -0.33 0.43
CA ARG A 89 14.29 -0.72 -0.70
C ARG A 89 13.48 -1.59 -1.66
N ILE A 90 12.86 -0.92 -2.64
CA ILE A 90 12.21 -1.53 -3.80
C ILE A 90 13.31 -1.73 -4.85
N THR A 91 14.10 -2.78 -4.75
CA THR A 91 14.83 -3.29 -5.91
C THR A 91 13.78 -3.91 -6.84
N MET A 92 13.67 -3.38 -8.06
CA MET A 92 12.81 -3.95 -9.11
C MET A 92 13.46 -5.18 -9.72
#